data_AF-A0AAW1JVX1-F1
#
_entry.id   AF-A0AAW1JVX1-F1
#
_cell.length_a   1.000
_cell.length_b   1.000
_cell.length_c   1.000
_cell.angle_alpha   90.00
_cell.angle_beta   90.00
_cell.angle_gamma   90.00
#
_symmetry.space_group_name_H-M   'P 1'
#
loop_
_entity.id
_entity.type
_entity.pdbx_description
1 polymer ?
#
loop_
_entity_poly.entity_id
_entity_poly.type
_entity_poly.pdbx_seq_one_letter_code
_entity_poly.pdbx_strand_id
1 'polypeptide(L)'
;MVIFYILPAYSVGDTGCTILINGDLTAPQVLVLRPEEGLYGNDAFYLPDDAGRIQLLENQVVNLACPGGRLRINDAATTVQTYEAKCLSGMFSIRGGSYPFSAFSCSVIPTRTVRATGNTCLSQYQEIEIGFILGDRFLRHLLICFDQFVQTTLYSEFNLTKTIAGYQRAFPRPSFLAGSGFYNTGGVAVNTLYTRNRQRLTLNALLGLPPGDFKYIAETSNLFLARGHLAAKVDFLFGSQHRLTFYFVNAAPQWQTLNALNWGTMEQNVRDFATRRGLDLIVYTGTYGATSLPHEVTGEDIELYLYVDGEKRGIPVPRLFWKLVYEPITKAGVVFIGVNNPYKINRQKDIVCTNICDQYEWLTWQPTNISRGYSYCCSVEDFGQTVTTLPKIRITQLLK
;
A
#
# COMPACT_ATOMS: atom_id res chain seq x y z
N MET A 1 -10.93 -64.46 -19.09
CA MET A 1 -10.04 -63.58 -18.30
C MET A 1 -9.54 -62.50 -19.24
N VAL A 2 -10.21 -61.35 -19.26
CA VAL A 2 -9.91 -60.24 -20.18
C VAL A 2 -8.77 -59.43 -19.57
N ILE A 3 -7.60 -59.46 -20.20
CA ILE A 3 -6.44 -58.65 -19.82
C ILE A 3 -6.67 -57.25 -20.36
N PHE A 4 -7.00 -56.31 -19.48
CA PHE A 4 -6.95 -54.88 -19.79
C PHE A 4 -5.50 -54.42 -19.77
N TYR A 5 -4.97 -54.08 -20.95
CA TYR A 5 -3.74 -53.32 -21.04
C TYR A 5 -4.01 -51.88 -20.58
N ILE A 6 -3.55 -51.54 -19.39
CA ILE A 6 -3.46 -50.14 -18.95
C ILE A 6 -2.32 -49.52 -19.77
N LEU A 7 -2.68 -48.70 -20.75
CA LEU A 7 -1.71 -47.81 -21.40
C LEU A 7 -1.20 -46.81 -20.34
N PRO A 8 0.11 -46.57 -20.24
CA PRO A 8 0.63 -45.53 -19.37
C PRO A 8 0.07 -44.19 -19.83
N ALA A 9 -0.50 -43.42 -18.91
CA ALA A 9 -0.80 -42.02 -19.16
C ALA A 9 0.52 -41.33 -19.49
N TYR A 10 0.73 -40.99 -20.76
CA TYR A 10 1.78 -40.05 -21.14
C TYR A 10 1.48 -38.74 -20.38
N SER A 11 2.37 -38.37 -19.45
CA SER A 11 2.44 -36.99 -18.99
C SER A 11 2.70 -36.15 -20.24
N VAL A 12 1.72 -35.35 -20.65
CA VAL A 12 1.98 -34.26 -21.59
C VAL A 12 3.06 -33.43 -20.91
N GLY A 13 4.28 -33.46 -21.45
CA GLY A 13 5.37 -32.63 -20.95
C GLY A 13 4.84 -31.20 -20.91
N ASP A 14 4.92 -30.55 -19.76
CA ASP A 14 4.42 -29.19 -19.61
C ASP A 14 5.30 -28.28 -20.48
N THR A 15 4.83 -27.99 -21.70
CA THR A 15 5.56 -27.15 -22.66
C THR A 15 5.48 -25.68 -22.28
N GLY A 16 4.60 -25.31 -21.35
CA GLY A 16 4.46 -23.94 -20.85
C GLY A 16 5.71 -23.41 -20.14
N CYS A 17 5.65 -22.13 -19.78
CA CYS A 17 6.74 -21.43 -19.09
C CYS A 17 6.28 -21.04 -17.70
N THR A 18 7.17 -21.19 -16.73
CA THR A 18 6.95 -20.72 -15.36
C THR A 18 7.92 -19.59 -15.05
N ILE A 19 7.42 -18.53 -14.42
CA ILE A 19 8.23 -17.44 -13.88
C ILE A 19 8.01 -17.39 -12.37
N LEU A 20 9.08 -17.58 -11.60
CA LEU A 20 9.07 -17.46 -10.15
C LEU A 20 9.37 -16.03 -9.74
N ILE A 21 8.39 -15.30 -9.18
CA ILE A 21 8.63 -13.89 -8.79
C ILE A 21 9.61 -13.74 -7.61
N ASN A 22 9.87 -14.85 -6.91
CA ASN A 22 10.85 -14.98 -5.82
C ASN A 22 12.16 -15.68 -6.24
N GLY A 23 12.41 -15.91 -7.54
CA GLY A 23 13.60 -16.61 -8.01
C GLY A 23 14.15 -16.14 -9.36
N ASP A 24 13.27 -15.83 -10.32
CA ASP A 24 13.66 -15.60 -11.72
C ASP A 24 13.74 -14.12 -12.10
N LEU A 25 13.29 -13.21 -11.23
CA LEU A 25 13.31 -11.77 -11.51
C LEU A 25 14.67 -11.15 -11.17
N THR A 26 15.59 -11.17 -12.15
CA THR A 26 16.92 -10.56 -12.06
C THR A 26 16.84 -9.04 -11.83
N ALA A 27 17.59 -8.53 -10.85
CA ALA A 27 17.61 -7.10 -10.55
C ALA A 27 18.55 -6.31 -11.49
N PRO A 28 18.21 -5.08 -11.89
CA PRO A 28 16.91 -4.42 -11.71
C PRO A 28 15.78 -5.11 -12.48
N GLN A 29 14.66 -5.37 -11.81
CA GLN A 29 13.62 -6.25 -12.35
C GLN A 29 12.81 -5.60 -13.48
N VAL A 30 12.50 -6.39 -14.51
CA VAL A 30 11.49 -6.05 -15.53
C VAL A 30 10.08 -6.08 -14.94
N LEU A 31 9.15 -5.31 -15.51
CA LEU A 31 7.72 -5.54 -15.30
C LEU A 31 7.26 -6.69 -16.20
N VAL A 32 6.41 -7.58 -15.66
CA VAL A 32 5.88 -8.76 -16.35
C VAL A 32 4.44 -8.48 -16.75
N LEU A 33 4.25 -7.86 -17.92
CA LEU A 33 2.97 -7.34 -18.36
C LEU A 33 2.27 -8.30 -19.32
N ARG A 34 0.95 -8.26 -19.30
CA ARG A 34 0.15 -8.87 -20.35
C ARG A 34 0.21 -8.04 -21.64
N PRO A 35 0.10 -8.66 -22.82
CA PRO A 35 0.23 -7.95 -24.10
C PRO A 35 -0.99 -7.07 -24.42
N GLU A 36 -2.15 -7.27 -23.77
CA GLU A 36 -3.34 -6.52 -24.11
C GLU A 36 -3.20 -5.02 -23.79
N GLU A 37 -3.56 -4.20 -24.77
CA GLU A 37 -3.63 -2.75 -24.62
C GLU A 37 -4.84 -2.35 -23.77
N GLY A 38 -4.77 -1.17 -23.12
CA GLY A 38 -5.87 -0.65 -22.31
C GLY A 38 -6.06 -1.28 -20.94
N LEU A 39 -5.25 -2.27 -20.54
CA LEU A 39 -5.25 -2.75 -19.16
C LEU A 39 -4.51 -1.75 -18.24
N TYR A 40 -4.94 -1.63 -16.98
CA TYR A 40 -4.32 -0.72 -16.01
C TYR A 40 -4.12 -1.43 -14.66
N GLY A 41 -3.26 -0.88 -13.80
CA GLY A 41 -2.99 -1.45 -12.48
C GLY A 41 -2.64 -2.93 -12.53
N ASN A 42 -3.25 -3.73 -11.64
CA ASN A 42 -3.02 -5.17 -11.57
C ASN A 42 -3.43 -5.91 -12.85
N ASP A 43 -4.46 -5.44 -13.56
CA ASP A 43 -4.94 -6.11 -14.77
C ASP A 43 -3.88 -6.09 -15.88
N ALA A 44 -2.99 -5.10 -15.86
CA ALA A 44 -1.88 -5.01 -16.81
C ALA A 44 -0.79 -6.08 -16.60
N PHE A 45 -0.77 -6.77 -15.46
CA PHE A 45 0.29 -7.69 -15.07
C PHE A 45 -0.20 -9.14 -15.19
N TYR A 46 0.73 -10.04 -15.51
CA TYR A 46 0.50 -11.45 -15.20
C TYR A 46 0.64 -11.65 -13.70
N LEU A 47 -0.47 -11.93 -13.01
CA LEU A 47 -0.44 -12.13 -11.56
C LEU A 47 0.04 -13.56 -11.24
N PRO A 48 0.97 -13.74 -10.28
CA PRO A 48 1.34 -15.06 -9.79
C PRO A 48 0.21 -15.71 -9.00
N ASP A 49 0.31 -17.04 -8.84
CA ASP A 49 -0.46 -17.81 -7.84
C ASP A 49 0.07 -17.60 -6.40
N ASP A 50 -0.56 -18.26 -5.44
CA ASP A 50 -0.20 -18.18 -4.00
C ASP A 50 1.22 -18.65 -3.67
N ALA A 51 1.86 -19.39 -4.58
CA ALA A 51 3.26 -19.83 -4.47
C ALA A 51 4.24 -18.87 -5.16
N GLY A 52 3.75 -17.75 -5.73
CA GLY A 52 4.58 -16.78 -6.43
C GLY A 52 4.97 -17.23 -7.85
N ARG A 53 4.17 -18.09 -8.48
CA ARG A 53 4.43 -18.62 -9.83
C ARG A 53 3.48 -18.00 -10.84
N ILE A 54 4.04 -17.45 -11.92
CA ILE A 54 3.29 -17.08 -13.11
C ILE A 54 3.42 -18.23 -14.11
N GLN A 55 2.29 -18.83 -14.50
CA GLN A 55 2.24 -19.89 -15.50
C GLN A 55 1.76 -19.32 -16.83
N LEU A 56 2.53 -19.55 -17.88
CA LEU A 56 2.22 -19.15 -19.25
C LEU A 56 2.08 -20.39 -20.10
N LEU A 57 1.04 -20.43 -20.93
CA LEU A 57 0.85 -21.49 -21.91
C LEU A 57 1.91 -21.39 -23.02
N GLU A 58 2.18 -22.51 -23.69
CA GLU A 58 3.00 -22.53 -24.90
C GLU A 58 2.49 -21.49 -25.90
N ASN A 59 3.40 -20.75 -26.52
CA ASN A 59 3.14 -19.62 -27.42
C ASN A 59 2.54 -18.35 -26.79
N GLN A 60 2.26 -18.33 -25.49
CA GLN A 60 1.75 -17.13 -24.84
C GLN A 60 2.81 -16.03 -24.79
N VAL A 61 2.38 -14.78 -25.00
CA VAL A 61 3.25 -13.61 -25.04
C VAL A 61 3.25 -12.89 -23.70
N VAL A 62 4.44 -12.45 -23.28
CA VAL A 62 4.65 -11.54 -22.16
C VAL A 62 5.33 -10.27 -22.65
N ASN A 63 4.82 -9.13 -22.24
CA ASN A 63 5.41 -7.84 -22.54
C ASN A 63 6.34 -7.44 -21.37
N LEU A 64 7.64 -7.43 -21.62
CA LEU A 64 8.66 -7.03 -20.67
C LEU A 64 8.84 -5.51 -20.74
N ALA A 65 8.78 -4.82 -19.61
CA ALA A 65 8.88 -3.36 -19.61
C ALA A 65 9.82 -2.80 -18.55
N CYS A 66 10.56 -1.75 -18.92
CA CYS A 66 11.52 -1.03 -18.07
C CYS A 66 11.21 0.47 -17.97
N PRO A 67 10.17 0.89 -17.21
CA PRO A 67 9.87 2.31 -16.99
C PRO A 67 11.11 3.13 -16.61
N GLY A 68 11.37 4.22 -17.35
CA GLY A 68 12.54 5.09 -17.17
C GLY A 68 13.90 4.49 -17.57
N GLY A 69 13.93 3.28 -18.13
CA GLY A 69 15.13 2.55 -18.51
C GLY A 69 15.00 1.80 -19.83
N ARG A 70 15.90 0.84 -20.03
CA ARG A 70 15.94 -0.05 -21.20
C ARG A 70 16.02 -1.50 -20.77
N LEU A 71 15.50 -2.40 -21.59
CA LEU A 71 15.64 -3.84 -21.40
C LEU A 71 17.11 -4.26 -21.58
N ARG A 72 17.55 -5.24 -20.79
CA ARG A 72 18.83 -5.96 -20.92
C ARG A 72 18.54 -7.45 -21.05
N ILE A 73 19.32 -8.12 -21.89
CA ILE A 73 19.28 -9.58 -22.09
C ILE A 73 20.68 -10.10 -21.86
N ASN A 74 20.88 -10.99 -20.87
CA ASN A 74 22.21 -11.44 -20.42
C ASN A 74 23.18 -10.27 -20.21
N ASP A 75 22.74 -9.26 -19.47
CA ASP A 75 23.45 -8.01 -19.20
C ASP A 75 23.78 -7.12 -20.42
N ALA A 76 23.54 -7.58 -21.65
CA ALA A 76 23.69 -6.74 -22.84
C ALA A 76 22.54 -5.74 -22.94
N ALA A 77 22.86 -4.45 -23.00
CA ALA A 77 21.86 -3.40 -23.11
C ALA A 77 21.18 -3.41 -24.49
N THR A 78 19.85 -3.31 -24.48
CA THR A 78 19.08 -3.02 -25.68
C THR A 78 18.80 -1.52 -25.80
N THR A 79 18.18 -1.12 -26.91
CA THR A 79 17.76 0.27 -27.16
C THR A 79 16.30 0.54 -26.77
N VAL A 80 15.54 -0.48 -26.36
CA VAL A 80 14.09 -0.42 -26.20
C VAL A 80 13.68 -0.43 -24.74
N GLN A 81 12.57 0.26 -24.44
CA GLN A 81 11.96 0.25 -23.11
C GLN A 81 11.10 -1.00 -22.87
N THR A 82 10.42 -1.45 -23.92
CA THR A 82 9.50 -2.59 -23.89
C THR A 82 9.86 -3.60 -24.97
N TYR A 83 9.54 -4.87 -24.73
CA TYR A 83 9.67 -5.91 -25.75
C TYR A 83 8.78 -7.12 -25.44
N GLU A 84 8.27 -7.77 -26.48
CA GLU A 84 7.49 -9.00 -26.35
C GLU A 84 8.39 -10.23 -26.34
N ALA A 85 8.25 -11.07 -25.32
CA ALA A 85 8.85 -12.38 -25.26
C ALA A 85 7.77 -13.46 -25.37
N LYS A 86 8.05 -14.53 -26.11
CA LYS A 86 7.10 -15.62 -26.35
C LYS A 86 7.53 -16.86 -25.58
N CYS A 87 6.62 -17.44 -24.81
CA CYS A 87 6.86 -18.72 -24.14
C CYS A 87 6.99 -19.84 -25.17
N LEU A 88 8.11 -20.57 -25.15
CA LEU A 88 8.38 -21.75 -25.99
C LEU A 88 9.15 -22.79 -25.17
N SER A 89 8.50 -23.92 -24.85
CA SER A 89 9.11 -25.10 -24.22
C SER A 89 9.90 -24.76 -22.95
N GLY A 90 9.27 -24.05 -22.02
CA GLY A 90 9.88 -23.61 -20.75
C GLY A 90 10.84 -22.42 -20.86
N MET A 91 11.10 -21.90 -22.05
CA MET A 91 12.02 -20.80 -22.32
C MET A 91 11.30 -19.61 -22.97
N PHE A 92 11.96 -18.46 -23.06
CA PHE A 92 11.41 -17.24 -23.63
C PHE A 92 12.14 -16.85 -24.90
N SER A 93 11.42 -16.85 -26.02
CA SER A 93 11.94 -16.41 -27.30
C SER A 93 11.83 -14.90 -27.46
N ILE A 94 12.96 -14.27 -27.75
CA ILE A 94 13.09 -12.82 -27.95
C ILE A 94 14.20 -12.57 -28.98
N ARG A 95 13.92 -11.76 -30.01
CA ARG A 95 14.87 -11.44 -31.11
C ARG A 95 15.50 -12.67 -31.78
N GLY A 96 14.77 -13.78 -31.88
CA GLY A 96 15.27 -15.04 -32.45
C GLY A 96 16.19 -15.85 -31.53
N GLY A 97 16.52 -15.34 -30.34
CA GLY A 97 17.17 -16.12 -29.28
C GLY A 97 16.16 -16.78 -28.35
N SER A 98 16.64 -17.73 -27.54
CA SER A 98 15.87 -18.44 -26.52
C SER A 98 16.60 -18.33 -25.18
N TYR A 99 15.92 -17.85 -24.15
CA TYR A 99 16.53 -17.51 -22.87
C TYR A 99 15.67 -17.96 -21.69
N PRO A 100 16.27 -18.32 -20.54
CA PRO A 100 15.52 -18.42 -19.29
C PRO A 100 15.02 -17.02 -18.89
N PHE A 101 13.97 -16.94 -18.08
CA PHE A 101 13.42 -15.63 -17.68
C PHE A 101 14.43 -14.77 -16.91
N SER A 102 15.33 -15.41 -16.16
CA SER A 102 16.42 -14.74 -15.42
C SER A 102 17.43 -14.02 -16.31
N ALA A 103 17.41 -14.22 -17.63
CA ALA A 103 18.21 -13.45 -18.57
C ALA A 103 17.73 -11.99 -18.71
N PHE A 104 16.51 -11.67 -18.31
CA PHE A 104 15.89 -10.36 -18.53
C PHE A 104 16.01 -9.45 -17.31
N SER A 105 16.52 -8.24 -17.53
CA SER A 105 16.59 -7.20 -16.50
C SER A 105 16.44 -5.81 -17.12
N CYS A 106 16.32 -4.79 -16.29
CA CYS A 106 16.31 -3.39 -16.70
C CYS A 106 17.67 -2.73 -16.44
N SER A 107 18.00 -1.73 -17.25
CA SER A 107 19.19 -0.90 -17.05
C SER A 107 19.17 -0.09 -15.76
N VAL A 108 17.98 0.19 -15.23
CA VAL A 108 17.74 0.88 -13.97
C VAL A 108 16.53 0.25 -13.29
N ILE A 109 16.39 0.45 -11.98
CA ILE A 109 15.17 0.05 -11.27
C ILE A 109 13.99 0.80 -11.91
N PRO A 110 12.90 0.10 -12.29
CA PRO A 110 11.71 0.74 -12.86
C PRO A 110 11.31 2.00 -12.10
N THR A 111 11.27 3.11 -12.82
CA THR A 111 10.97 4.42 -12.25
C THR A 111 9.51 4.45 -11.81
N ARG A 112 9.30 4.59 -10.50
CA ARG A 112 8.00 4.93 -9.91
C ARG A 112 7.68 6.41 -10.15
N THR A 113 6.41 6.70 -10.36
CA THR A 113 5.92 8.06 -10.61
C THR A 113 4.70 8.35 -9.73
N VAL A 114 4.63 9.57 -9.21
CA VAL A 114 3.45 10.18 -8.60
C VAL A 114 3.08 11.43 -9.38
N ARG A 115 1.80 11.64 -9.68
CA ARG A 115 1.32 12.86 -10.36
C ARG A 115 -0.12 13.18 -9.98
N ALA A 116 -0.50 14.44 -10.06
CA ALA A 116 -1.91 14.83 -10.04
C ALA A 116 -2.60 14.32 -11.31
N THR A 117 -3.84 13.84 -11.19
CA THR A 117 -4.62 13.39 -12.37
C THR A 117 -5.24 14.56 -13.13
N GLY A 118 -5.35 15.72 -12.48
CA GLY A 118 -6.15 16.87 -12.96
C GLY A 118 -7.62 16.80 -12.53
N ASN A 119 -8.05 15.67 -11.96
CA ASN A 119 -9.39 15.51 -11.39
C ASN A 119 -9.42 15.92 -9.91
N THR A 120 -10.63 15.95 -9.38
CA THR A 120 -10.90 16.12 -7.96
C THR A 120 -11.55 14.88 -7.36
N CYS A 121 -11.25 14.60 -6.09
CA CYS A 121 -11.95 13.62 -5.26
C CYS A 121 -12.77 14.35 -4.19
N LEU A 122 -13.89 13.74 -3.78
CA LEU A 122 -14.88 14.35 -2.87
C LEU A 122 -15.24 15.80 -3.26
N SER A 123 -15.33 16.05 -4.57
CA SER A 123 -15.69 17.33 -5.21
C SER A 123 -14.71 18.50 -5.08
N GLN A 124 -13.74 18.45 -4.15
CA GLN A 124 -12.86 19.62 -3.88
C GLN A 124 -11.39 19.30 -3.64
N TYR A 125 -11.05 18.05 -3.33
CA TYR A 125 -9.67 17.68 -3.02
C TYR A 125 -8.94 17.17 -4.25
N GLN A 126 -7.62 17.23 -4.22
CA GLN A 126 -6.82 16.81 -5.36
C GLN A 126 -6.80 15.29 -5.45
N GLU A 127 -7.10 14.78 -6.64
CA GLU A 127 -6.84 13.38 -6.97
C GLU A 127 -5.40 13.21 -7.49
N ILE A 128 -4.68 12.27 -6.89
CA ILE A 128 -3.30 11.93 -7.22
C ILE A 128 -3.25 10.45 -7.57
N GLU A 129 -2.43 10.09 -8.55
CA GLU A 129 -2.18 8.70 -8.93
C GLU A 129 -0.69 8.34 -8.82
N ILE A 130 -0.43 7.08 -8.45
CA ILE A 130 0.92 6.52 -8.36
C ILE A 130 1.00 5.26 -9.22
N GLY A 131 2.07 5.14 -10.01
CA GLY A 131 2.21 4.07 -11.00
C GLY A 131 3.52 4.12 -11.78
N PHE A 132 3.50 3.54 -12.96
CA PHE A 132 4.61 3.53 -13.92
C PHE A 132 4.21 4.22 -15.23
N ILE A 133 5.12 5.00 -15.80
CA ILE A 133 4.96 5.57 -17.15
C ILE A 133 5.57 4.60 -18.18
N LEU A 134 4.79 4.25 -19.20
CA LEU A 134 5.20 3.45 -20.36
C LEU A 134 4.68 4.13 -21.64
N GLY A 135 5.54 4.88 -22.33
CA GLY A 135 5.09 5.78 -23.39
C GLY A 135 4.00 6.72 -22.88
N ASP A 136 2.85 6.74 -23.55
CA ASP A 136 1.68 7.56 -23.17
C ASP A 136 0.78 6.89 -22.12
N ARG A 137 1.05 5.62 -21.77
CA ARG A 137 0.26 4.84 -20.81
C ARG A 137 0.78 5.04 -19.38
N PHE A 138 -0.15 5.22 -18.44
CA PHE A 138 0.14 5.24 -17.01
C PHE A 138 -0.45 4.03 -16.30
N LEU A 139 0.41 3.15 -15.79
CA LEU A 139 0.02 1.97 -15.02
C LEU A 139 -0.27 2.33 -13.56
N ARG A 140 -1.42 2.95 -13.31
CA ARG A 140 -1.88 3.34 -11.97
C ARG A 140 -2.08 2.14 -11.06
N HIS A 141 -1.49 2.14 -9.87
CA HIS A 141 -1.73 1.14 -8.82
C HIS A 141 -2.32 1.72 -7.53
N LEU A 142 -2.12 3.02 -7.31
CA LEU A 142 -2.70 3.74 -6.17
C LEU A 142 -3.43 4.96 -6.69
N LEU A 143 -4.62 5.19 -6.17
CA LEU A 143 -5.30 6.47 -6.22
C LEU A 143 -5.26 7.09 -4.81
N ILE A 144 -5.08 8.39 -4.73
CA ILE A 144 -4.92 9.13 -3.49
C ILE A 144 -5.83 10.36 -3.55
N CYS A 145 -6.67 10.53 -2.53
CA CYS A 145 -7.42 11.75 -2.33
C CYS A 145 -6.71 12.63 -1.31
N PHE A 146 -6.23 13.79 -1.74
CA PHE A 146 -5.29 14.62 -0.99
C PHE A 146 -5.83 16.02 -0.71
N ASP A 147 -5.82 16.39 0.55
CA ASP A 147 -6.09 17.76 0.99
C ASP A 147 -4.79 18.56 0.93
N GLN A 148 -4.69 19.44 -0.07
CA GLN A 148 -3.53 20.29 -0.29
C GLN A 148 -3.35 21.38 0.77
N PHE A 149 -4.43 21.81 1.42
CA PHE A 149 -4.40 22.91 2.38
C PHE A 149 -3.72 22.47 3.67
N VAL A 150 -4.21 21.37 4.27
CA VAL A 150 -3.58 20.78 5.47
C VAL A 150 -2.47 19.78 5.15
N GLN A 151 -2.25 19.46 3.87
CA GLN A 151 -1.19 18.57 3.36
C GLN A 151 -1.31 17.15 3.92
N THR A 152 -2.52 16.58 3.88
CA THR A 152 -2.81 15.22 4.37
C THR A 152 -3.59 14.40 3.35
N THR A 153 -3.42 13.09 3.43
CA THR A 153 -4.19 12.15 2.61
C THR A 153 -5.48 11.78 3.34
N LEU A 154 -6.61 12.02 2.68
CA LEU A 154 -7.94 11.66 3.17
C LEU A 154 -8.18 10.17 3.01
N TYR A 155 -7.84 9.61 1.84
CA TYR A 155 -7.76 8.17 1.61
C TYR A 155 -6.82 7.80 0.46
N SER A 156 -6.29 6.59 0.52
CA SER A 156 -5.71 5.85 -0.61
C SER A 156 -6.65 4.73 -1.04
N GLU A 157 -6.70 4.42 -2.33
CA GLU A 157 -7.43 3.30 -2.91
C GLU A 157 -6.46 2.39 -3.68
N PHE A 158 -6.61 1.08 -3.52
CA PHE A 158 -5.87 0.07 -4.27
C PHE A 158 -6.60 -1.27 -4.34
N ASN A 159 -6.19 -2.12 -5.29
CA ASN A 159 -6.70 -3.47 -5.45
C ASN A 159 -5.80 -4.48 -4.73
N LEU A 160 -6.39 -5.24 -3.81
CA LEU A 160 -5.75 -6.38 -3.14
C LEU A 160 -6.20 -7.67 -3.84
N THR A 161 -5.27 -8.34 -4.50
CA THR A 161 -5.55 -9.62 -5.19
C THR A 161 -5.72 -10.77 -4.21
N LYS A 162 -6.56 -11.75 -4.58
CA LYS A 162 -6.65 -13.04 -3.87
C LYS A 162 -5.33 -13.79 -3.80
N THR A 163 -4.43 -13.59 -4.77
CA THR A 163 -3.14 -14.31 -4.81
C THR A 163 -2.04 -13.64 -3.99
N ILE A 164 -2.40 -12.71 -3.10
CA ILE A 164 -1.43 -11.88 -2.37
C ILE A 164 -0.44 -12.70 -1.54
N ALA A 165 -0.77 -13.93 -1.11
CA ALA A 165 0.18 -14.82 -0.44
C ALA A 165 1.46 -15.11 -1.25
N GLY A 166 1.37 -15.04 -2.59
CA GLY A 166 2.49 -15.24 -3.50
C GLY A 166 3.46 -14.06 -3.62
N TYR A 167 3.21 -12.95 -2.91
CA TYR A 167 4.01 -11.72 -3.02
C TYR A 167 5.53 -11.94 -2.87
N GLN A 168 6.30 -11.05 -3.49
CA GLN A 168 7.75 -11.11 -3.45
C GLN A 168 8.28 -10.81 -2.05
N ARG A 169 9.11 -11.70 -1.50
CA ARG A 169 9.67 -11.56 -0.16
C ARG A 169 10.98 -10.79 -0.17
N ALA A 170 11.28 -10.15 0.97
CA ALA A 170 12.55 -9.48 1.24
C ALA A 170 13.00 -8.40 0.22
N PHE A 171 12.13 -7.91 -0.68
CA PHE A 171 12.53 -6.88 -1.63
C PHE A 171 12.96 -5.58 -0.89
N PRO A 172 14.05 -4.89 -1.29
CA PRO A 172 14.56 -3.74 -0.55
C PRO A 172 13.57 -2.57 -0.42
N ARG A 173 13.52 -1.95 0.76
CA ARG A 173 12.72 -0.74 1.01
C ARG A 173 13.47 0.49 0.52
N PRO A 174 12.91 1.31 -0.39
CA PRO A 174 13.50 2.59 -0.76
C PRO A 174 13.21 3.68 0.30
N SER A 175 13.90 4.81 0.18
CA SER A 175 13.52 6.05 0.88
C SER A 175 12.16 6.56 0.39
N PHE A 176 11.45 7.27 1.26
CA PHE A 176 10.23 7.99 0.92
C PHE A 176 10.52 9.22 0.06
N LEU A 177 9.64 9.52 -0.90
CA LEU A 177 9.69 10.73 -1.70
C LEU A 177 8.45 11.60 -1.43
N ALA A 178 8.64 12.91 -1.39
CA ALA A 178 7.53 13.86 -1.22
C ALA A 178 6.70 14.01 -2.51
N GLY A 179 7.31 13.76 -3.68
CA GLY A 179 6.77 14.21 -4.96
C GLY A 179 6.96 15.72 -5.13
N SER A 180 6.61 16.23 -6.31
CA SER A 180 6.66 17.67 -6.60
C SER A 180 5.29 18.30 -6.38
N GLY A 181 5.25 19.45 -5.71
CA GLY A 181 4.04 20.28 -5.62
C GLY A 181 2.98 19.85 -4.58
N PHE A 182 3.17 18.76 -3.84
CA PHE A 182 2.18 18.29 -2.85
C PHE A 182 2.38 18.84 -1.43
N TYR A 183 3.59 19.28 -1.10
CA TYR A 183 3.94 19.74 0.24
C TYR A 183 4.54 21.14 0.21
N ASN A 184 4.03 22.01 1.08
CA ASN A 184 4.49 23.37 1.31
C ASN A 184 4.88 23.53 2.79
N THR A 185 6.09 23.07 3.10
CA THR A 185 6.67 22.96 4.45
C THR A 185 7.80 23.98 4.71
N GLY A 186 7.71 25.17 4.11
CA GLY A 186 8.66 26.26 4.36
C GLY A 186 10.13 25.92 4.04
N GLY A 187 10.36 25.07 3.02
CA GLY A 187 11.69 24.60 2.63
C GLY A 187 12.22 23.42 3.45
N VAL A 188 11.55 23.00 4.53
CA VAL A 188 11.95 21.82 5.30
C VAL A 188 11.51 20.56 4.57
N ALA A 189 12.45 19.66 4.26
CA ALA A 189 12.11 18.39 3.62
C ALA A 189 11.13 17.57 4.48
N VAL A 190 10.06 17.04 3.87
CA VAL A 190 9.02 16.26 4.58
C VAL A 190 9.61 15.13 5.40
N ASN A 191 10.62 14.43 4.89
CA ASN A 191 11.29 13.35 5.62
C ASN A 191 11.95 13.82 6.93
N THR A 192 12.45 15.06 6.99
CA THR A 192 13.04 15.63 8.21
C THR A 192 11.99 15.82 9.29
N LEU A 193 10.74 16.15 8.93
CA LEU A 193 9.63 16.31 9.87
C LEU A 193 9.27 15.01 10.61
N TYR A 194 9.59 13.86 10.01
CA TYR A 194 9.38 12.54 10.61
C TYR A 194 10.56 12.06 11.49
N THR A 195 11.62 12.85 11.64
CA THR A 195 12.70 12.50 12.58
C THR A 195 12.26 12.78 14.01
N ARG A 196 12.65 11.93 14.97
CA ARG A 196 12.34 12.14 16.40
C ARG A 196 12.78 13.51 16.90
N ASN A 197 13.95 13.98 16.46
CA ASN A 197 14.46 15.28 16.84
C ASN A 197 13.53 16.40 16.37
N ARG A 198 13.10 16.38 15.11
CA ARG A 198 12.17 17.38 14.61
C ARG A 198 10.79 17.26 15.24
N GLN A 199 10.29 16.04 15.47
CA GLN A 199 9.04 15.79 16.20
C GLN A 199 9.07 16.37 17.60
N ARG A 200 10.15 16.15 18.38
CA ARG A 200 10.33 16.74 19.72
C ARG A 200 10.29 18.26 19.64
N LEU A 201 11.10 18.86 18.78
CA LEU A 201 11.13 20.31 18.64
C LEU A 201 9.74 20.89 18.34
N THR A 202 9.02 20.31 17.38
CA THR A 202 7.72 20.82 16.94
C THR A 202 6.61 20.54 17.95
N LEU A 203 6.47 19.30 18.43
CA LEU A 203 5.38 18.92 19.33
C LEU A 203 5.57 19.49 20.74
N ASN A 204 6.80 19.55 21.25
CA ASN A 204 7.04 20.15 22.57
C ASN A 204 6.72 21.64 22.55
N ALA A 205 7.05 22.35 21.47
CA ALA A 205 6.67 23.75 21.31
C ALA A 205 5.13 23.94 21.28
N LEU A 206 4.39 23.06 20.59
CA LEU A 206 2.91 23.10 20.61
C LEU A 206 2.33 22.85 22.01
N LEU A 207 2.98 22.01 22.81
CA LEU A 207 2.47 21.53 24.10
C LEU A 207 3.04 22.31 25.29
N GLY A 208 3.83 23.37 25.08
CA GLY A 208 4.44 24.14 26.17
C GLY A 208 5.53 23.40 26.95
N LEU A 209 6.17 22.43 26.31
CA LEU A 209 7.28 21.64 26.86
C LEU A 209 8.65 22.19 26.38
N PRO A 210 9.73 21.97 27.14
CA PRO A 210 11.08 22.27 26.68
C PRO A 210 11.43 21.53 25.36
N PRO A 211 12.22 22.12 24.44
CA PRO A 211 12.51 21.52 23.13
C PRO A 211 13.15 20.12 23.16
N GLY A 212 13.85 19.78 24.25
CA GLY A 212 14.52 18.49 24.44
C GLY A 212 13.69 17.42 25.15
N ASP A 213 12.50 17.75 25.66
CA ASP A 213 11.69 16.87 26.49
C ASP A 213 11.28 15.57 25.77
N PHE A 214 11.25 14.46 26.52
CA PHE A 214 10.99 13.11 26.02
C PHE A 214 9.62 12.53 26.43
N LYS A 215 8.75 13.33 27.08
CA LYS A 215 7.43 12.91 27.57
C LYS A 215 6.58 12.21 26.51
N TYR A 216 6.52 12.79 25.31
CA TYR A 216 5.68 12.27 24.21
C TYR A 216 6.46 11.64 23.06
N ILE A 217 7.66 12.13 22.77
CA ILE A 217 8.53 11.53 21.75
C ILE A 217 9.76 11.00 22.46
N ALA A 218 9.79 9.69 22.66
CA ALA A 218 10.86 9.04 23.38
C ALA A 218 12.17 9.07 22.59
N GLU A 219 13.29 8.91 23.30
CA GLU A 219 14.61 8.82 22.68
C GLU A 219 14.77 7.53 21.86
N THR A 220 14.42 6.38 22.45
CA THR A 220 14.74 5.05 21.90
C THR A 220 13.56 4.09 21.76
N SER A 221 12.42 4.34 22.43
CA SER A 221 11.25 3.42 22.43
C SER A 221 10.28 3.62 21.25
N ASN A 222 9.22 2.82 21.14
CA ASN A 222 8.18 2.95 20.09
C ASN A 222 7.24 4.16 20.25
N LEU A 223 7.54 5.09 21.14
CA LEU A 223 6.78 6.33 21.30
C LEU A 223 7.35 7.42 20.37
N PHE A 224 7.00 7.32 19.10
CA PHE A 224 7.28 8.32 18.06
C PHE A 224 6.28 8.17 16.91
N LEU A 225 6.21 9.16 16.02
CA LEU A 225 5.37 9.12 14.83
C LEU A 225 6.15 8.55 13.65
N ALA A 226 5.74 7.38 13.18
CA ALA A 226 6.25 6.75 11.99
C ALA A 226 5.55 7.28 10.73
N ARG A 227 6.13 6.93 9.58
CA ARG A 227 5.51 7.08 8.25
C ARG A 227 4.55 5.91 8.06
N GLY A 228 3.37 6.02 8.68
CA GLY A 228 2.33 4.99 8.58
C GLY A 228 1.80 4.94 7.16
N HIS A 229 2.03 3.84 6.46
CA HIS A 229 1.53 3.66 5.10
C HIS A 229 0.01 3.56 5.11
N LEU A 230 -0.64 4.10 4.08
CA LEU A 230 -2.07 3.88 3.84
C LEU A 230 -2.29 2.62 2.98
N ALA A 231 -1.62 2.53 1.84
CA ALA A 231 -1.38 1.26 1.15
C ALA A 231 -0.03 0.68 1.54
N ALA A 232 0.01 -0.49 2.18
CA ALA A 232 1.24 -1.06 2.71
C ALA A 232 2.09 -1.70 1.62
N LYS A 233 3.40 -1.73 1.82
CA LYS A 233 4.37 -2.32 0.88
C LYS A 233 3.96 -3.71 0.40
N VAL A 234 3.54 -4.57 1.33
CA VAL A 234 3.25 -6.00 1.09
C VAL A 234 1.80 -6.25 0.72
N ASP A 235 1.03 -5.20 0.41
CA ASP A 235 -0.29 -5.32 -0.23
C ASP A 235 -0.18 -5.49 -1.75
N PHE A 236 1.04 -5.52 -2.29
CA PHE A 236 1.35 -5.69 -3.70
C PHE A 236 2.24 -6.92 -3.94
N LEU A 237 2.12 -7.53 -5.12
CA LEU A 237 2.81 -8.77 -5.46
C LEU A 237 4.28 -8.55 -5.80
N PHE A 238 4.57 -7.58 -6.67
CA PHE A 238 5.91 -7.40 -7.24
C PHE A 238 6.78 -6.42 -6.45
N GLY A 239 8.09 -6.67 -6.37
CA GLY A 239 9.05 -5.76 -5.75
C GLY A 239 9.08 -4.37 -6.40
N SER A 240 8.83 -4.27 -7.71
CA SER A 240 8.65 -2.97 -8.38
C SER A 240 7.43 -2.22 -7.85
N GLN A 241 6.30 -2.90 -7.65
CA GLN A 241 5.07 -2.32 -7.08
C GLN A 241 5.25 -1.94 -5.61
N HIS A 242 6.02 -2.71 -4.82
CA HIS A 242 6.36 -2.38 -3.43
C HIS A 242 6.96 -0.98 -3.30
N ARG A 243 7.72 -0.53 -4.31
CA ARG A 243 8.34 0.80 -4.29
C ARG A 243 7.32 1.91 -4.51
N LEU A 244 6.17 1.64 -5.14
CA LEU A 244 5.11 2.64 -5.37
C LEU A 244 4.54 3.16 -4.04
N THR A 245 4.60 2.37 -2.97
CA THR A 245 3.98 2.74 -1.68
C THR A 245 4.77 3.79 -0.89
N PHE A 246 6.02 4.08 -1.29
CA PHE A 246 6.95 4.96 -0.56
C PHE A 246 6.92 6.40 -1.08
N TYR A 247 5.71 6.96 -1.22
CA TYR A 247 5.48 8.39 -1.36
C TYR A 247 4.81 8.92 -0.09
N PHE A 248 5.16 10.14 0.33
CA PHE A 248 4.54 10.71 1.53
C PHE A 248 3.04 10.92 1.37
N VAL A 249 2.52 11.12 0.14
CA VAL A 249 1.08 11.19 -0.12
C VAL A 249 0.37 9.84 0.09
N ASN A 250 1.11 8.73 0.27
CA ASN A 250 0.58 7.43 0.69
C ASN A 250 0.91 7.14 2.17
N ALA A 251 1.21 8.16 2.96
CA ALA A 251 1.50 8.00 4.38
C ALA A 251 0.96 9.15 5.23
N ALA A 252 0.74 8.87 6.51
CA ALA A 252 0.42 9.88 7.51
C ALA A 252 1.18 9.61 8.83
N PRO A 253 1.33 10.61 9.71
CA PRO A 253 1.97 10.43 11.02
C PRO A 253 1.22 9.44 11.89
N GLN A 254 1.76 8.24 12.06
CA GLN A 254 1.13 7.18 12.84
C GLN A 254 2.01 6.82 14.02
N TRP A 255 1.46 6.77 15.22
CA TRP A 255 2.21 6.32 16.38
C TRP A 255 2.72 4.90 16.14
N GLN A 256 4.02 4.70 16.37
CA GLN A 256 4.67 3.43 16.04
C GLN A 256 4.08 2.25 16.82
N THR A 257 3.56 2.48 18.03
CA THR A 257 2.81 1.49 18.80
C THR A 257 1.53 1.02 18.12
N LEU A 258 0.84 1.86 17.35
CA LEU A 258 -0.29 1.44 16.51
C LEU A 258 0.21 0.79 15.21
N ASN A 259 1.06 1.52 14.46
CA ASN A 259 1.57 1.15 13.14
C ASN A 259 2.16 -0.28 13.11
N ALA A 260 3.07 -0.60 14.03
CA ALA A 260 3.79 -1.86 14.01
C ALA A 260 3.08 -3.01 14.74
N LEU A 261 1.99 -2.75 15.47
CA LEU A 261 1.34 -3.75 16.31
C LEU A 261 -0.07 -4.06 15.79
N ASN A 262 -1.13 -3.53 16.38
CA ASN A 262 -2.49 -3.91 15.96
C ASN A 262 -2.79 -3.52 14.51
N TRP A 263 -2.28 -2.39 14.02
CA TRP A 263 -2.49 -1.99 12.63
C TRP A 263 -1.83 -2.95 11.65
N GLY A 264 -0.52 -3.23 11.82
CA GLY A 264 0.20 -4.20 11.00
C GLY A 264 -0.36 -5.63 11.10
N THR A 265 -0.89 -6.01 12.27
CA THR A 265 -1.55 -7.32 12.47
C THR A 265 -2.87 -7.38 11.70
N MET A 266 -3.68 -6.32 11.75
CA MET A 266 -4.92 -6.21 10.96
C MET A 266 -4.64 -6.25 9.46
N GLU A 267 -3.64 -5.52 8.98
CA GLU A 267 -3.22 -5.57 7.57
C GLU A 267 -2.82 -6.98 7.14
N GLN A 268 -2.12 -7.74 8.00
CA GLN A 268 -1.81 -9.14 7.74
C GLN A 268 -3.06 -10.02 7.67
N ASN A 269 -3.97 -9.86 8.65
CA ASN A 269 -5.22 -10.62 8.68
C ASN A 269 -6.06 -10.40 7.42
N VAL A 270 -6.10 -9.17 6.89
CA VAL A 270 -6.82 -8.85 5.64
C VAL A 270 -6.21 -9.57 4.43
N ARG A 271 -4.87 -9.60 4.31
CA ARG A 271 -4.18 -10.36 3.24
C ARG A 271 -4.43 -11.86 3.34
N ASP A 272 -4.38 -12.40 4.55
CA ASP A 272 -4.64 -13.83 4.81
C ASP A 272 -6.11 -14.19 4.56
N PHE A 273 -7.03 -13.28 4.86
CA PHE A 273 -8.45 -13.43 4.56
C PHE A 273 -8.70 -13.44 3.04
N ALA A 274 -8.16 -12.48 2.30
CA ALA A 274 -8.27 -12.41 0.84
C ALA A 274 -7.78 -13.71 0.18
N THR A 275 -6.62 -14.20 0.62
CA THR A 275 -6.05 -15.47 0.12
C THR A 275 -6.94 -16.66 0.45
N ARG A 276 -7.28 -16.87 1.73
CA ARG A 276 -8.06 -18.04 2.16
C ARG A 276 -9.45 -18.11 1.55
N ARG A 277 -10.05 -16.96 1.25
CA ARG A 277 -11.40 -16.87 0.66
C ARG A 277 -11.38 -16.77 -0.87
N GLY A 278 -10.20 -16.62 -1.48
CA GLY A 278 -10.07 -16.46 -2.92
C GLY A 278 -10.69 -15.16 -3.44
N LEU A 279 -10.63 -14.08 -2.67
CA LEU A 279 -11.31 -12.82 -2.95
C LEU A 279 -10.38 -11.74 -3.48
N ASP A 280 -10.79 -11.11 -4.58
CA ASP A 280 -10.22 -9.87 -5.06
C ASP A 280 -10.96 -8.70 -4.39
N LEU A 281 -10.22 -7.84 -3.69
CA LEU A 281 -10.78 -6.79 -2.83
C LEU A 281 -10.33 -5.40 -3.29
N ILE A 282 -11.20 -4.41 -3.08
CA ILE A 282 -10.84 -2.99 -3.19
C ILE A 282 -10.66 -2.46 -1.77
N VAL A 283 -9.49 -1.88 -1.49
CA VAL A 283 -9.14 -1.41 -0.15
C VAL A 283 -8.98 0.09 -0.18
N TYR A 284 -9.69 0.76 0.73
CA TYR A 284 -9.50 2.17 1.02
C TYR A 284 -8.87 2.31 2.40
N THR A 285 -7.80 3.08 2.50
CA THR A 285 -7.18 3.39 3.80
C THR A 285 -7.04 4.89 3.94
N GLY A 286 -7.53 5.45 5.03
CA GLY A 286 -7.58 6.89 5.20
C GLY A 286 -7.37 7.36 6.62
N THR A 287 -7.50 8.67 6.77
CA THR A 287 -7.30 9.37 8.03
C THR A 287 -8.54 10.19 8.38
N TYR A 288 -8.75 10.47 9.66
CA TYR A 288 -9.84 11.34 10.11
C TYR A 288 -9.42 12.15 11.33
N GLY A 289 -9.68 13.46 11.29
CA GLY A 289 -9.38 14.44 12.34
C GLY A 289 -7.89 14.57 12.69
N ALA A 290 -7.54 15.48 13.59
CA ALA A 290 -6.23 15.54 14.23
C ALA A 290 -6.32 15.05 15.68
N THR A 291 -5.33 14.28 16.13
CA THR A 291 -5.24 13.92 17.56
C THR A 291 -4.71 15.11 18.36
N SER A 292 -5.10 15.17 19.63
CA SER A 292 -4.61 16.15 20.59
C SER A 292 -3.85 15.52 21.76
N LEU A 293 -3.05 16.34 22.44
CA LEU A 293 -2.47 16.07 23.76
C LEU A 293 -2.63 17.32 24.65
N PRO A 294 -2.68 17.17 25.99
CA PRO A 294 -2.83 18.32 26.87
C PRO A 294 -1.57 19.19 26.86
N HIS A 295 -1.75 20.50 26.78
CA HIS A 295 -0.69 21.47 26.99
C HIS A 295 -0.18 21.41 28.45
N GLU A 296 1.14 21.50 28.66
CA GLU A 296 1.77 21.27 29.97
C GLU A 296 1.29 22.23 31.05
N VAL A 297 1.09 23.49 30.68
CA VAL A 297 0.69 24.56 31.61
C VAL A 297 -0.82 24.69 31.76
N THR A 298 -1.58 24.76 30.66
CA THR A 298 -3.02 25.07 30.69
C THR A 298 -3.90 23.83 30.82
N GLY A 299 -3.40 22.64 30.47
CA GLY A 299 -4.18 21.41 30.40
C GLY A 299 -5.15 21.33 29.22
N GLU A 300 -5.19 22.34 28.35
CA GLU A 300 -6.04 22.36 27.16
C GLU A 300 -5.56 21.34 26.12
N ASP A 301 -6.49 20.69 25.41
CA ASP A 301 -6.18 19.76 24.33
C ASP A 301 -5.66 20.51 23.10
N ILE A 302 -4.39 20.29 22.73
CA ILE A 302 -3.75 20.89 21.55
C ILE A 302 -3.59 19.84 20.46
N GLU A 303 -4.13 20.11 19.27
CA GLU A 303 -3.95 19.27 18.10
C GLU A 303 -2.48 19.23 17.63
N LEU A 304 -2.06 18.05 17.18
CA LEU A 304 -0.67 17.81 16.80
C LEU A 304 -0.47 17.91 15.29
N TYR A 305 0.61 18.59 14.89
CA TYR A 305 1.03 18.74 13.49
C TYR A 305 2.54 18.54 13.38
N LEU A 306 3.00 17.92 12.28
CA LEU A 306 4.45 17.78 12.04
C LEU A 306 5.08 19.05 11.45
N TYR A 307 4.28 19.95 10.87
CA TYR A 307 4.74 21.24 10.38
C TYR A 307 3.92 22.38 10.98
N VAL A 308 4.64 23.34 11.56
CA VAL A 308 4.14 24.51 12.27
C VAL A 308 5.04 25.69 11.91
N ASP A 309 4.45 26.78 11.40
CA ASP A 309 5.14 28.01 11.05
C ASP A 309 4.20 29.21 11.25
N GLY A 310 4.34 29.94 12.36
CA GLY A 310 3.37 30.95 12.78
C GLY A 310 1.99 30.32 13.03
N GLU A 311 0.97 30.75 12.27
CA GLU A 311 -0.38 30.17 12.28
C GLU A 311 -0.54 29.01 11.28
N LYS A 312 0.40 28.86 10.34
CA LYS A 312 0.33 27.79 9.35
C LYS A 312 0.57 26.45 10.01
N ARG A 313 -0.29 25.49 9.70
CA ARG A 313 -0.22 24.10 10.16
C ARG A 313 -0.26 23.18 8.95
N GLY A 314 0.51 22.10 8.98
CA GLY A 314 0.52 21.12 7.90
C GLY A 314 0.94 19.74 8.41
N ILE A 315 0.50 18.71 7.70
CA ILE A 315 0.74 17.30 8.04
C ILE A 315 0.23 17.02 9.47
N PRO A 316 -1.09 17.11 9.69
CA PRO A 316 -1.71 16.76 10.97
C PRO A 316 -1.36 15.34 11.36
N VAL A 317 -1.25 15.08 12.66
CA VAL A 317 -1.21 13.73 13.20
C VAL A 317 -2.66 13.24 13.28
N PRO A 318 -3.08 12.25 12.48
CA PRO A 318 -4.47 11.83 12.44
C PRO A 318 -4.98 11.42 13.79
N ARG A 319 -6.27 11.69 14.05
CA ARG A 319 -6.95 11.14 15.22
C ARG A 319 -7.25 9.66 15.06
N LEU A 320 -7.78 9.29 13.90
CA LEU A 320 -8.09 7.92 13.53
C LEU A 320 -7.38 7.58 12.21
N PHE A 321 -6.88 6.35 12.14
CA PHE A 321 -6.67 5.65 10.88
C PHE A 321 -7.86 4.73 10.65
N TRP A 322 -8.33 4.63 9.41
CA TRP A 322 -9.40 3.73 9.04
C TRP A 322 -9.07 2.95 7.77
N LYS A 323 -9.55 1.72 7.66
CA LYS A 323 -9.39 0.86 6.49
C LYS A 323 -10.71 0.20 6.13
N LEU A 324 -11.32 0.61 5.01
CA LEU A 324 -12.44 -0.08 4.41
C LEU A 324 -11.91 -1.20 3.52
N VAL A 325 -12.39 -2.41 3.75
CA VAL A 325 -12.16 -3.57 2.89
C VAL A 325 -13.48 -3.91 2.22
N TYR A 326 -13.50 -3.87 0.89
CA TYR A 326 -14.71 -4.03 0.09
C TYR A 326 -14.53 -5.15 -0.95
N GLU A 327 -15.48 -6.08 -0.98
CA GLU A 327 -15.57 -7.14 -1.97
C GLU A 327 -16.62 -6.75 -3.02
N PRO A 328 -16.23 -6.50 -4.29
CA PRO A 328 -17.09 -5.83 -5.26
C PRO A 328 -18.22 -6.69 -5.84
N ILE A 329 -18.13 -8.03 -5.82
CA ILE A 329 -19.11 -8.93 -6.43
C ILE A 329 -20.38 -9.01 -5.56
N THR A 330 -20.22 -9.34 -4.29
CA THR A 330 -21.31 -9.45 -3.31
C THR A 330 -21.59 -8.14 -2.58
N LYS A 331 -20.75 -7.12 -2.80
CA LYS A 331 -20.83 -5.79 -2.17
C LYS A 331 -20.75 -5.88 -0.64
N ALA A 332 -19.92 -6.80 -0.16
CA ALA A 332 -19.64 -6.97 1.25
C ALA A 332 -18.56 -5.99 1.71
N GLY A 333 -18.70 -5.41 2.90
CA GLY A 333 -17.70 -4.46 3.42
C GLY A 333 -17.58 -4.43 4.93
N VAL A 334 -16.40 -4.00 5.40
CA VAL A 334 -16.09 -3.76 6.81
C VAL A 334 -15.08 -2.62 6.92
N VAL A 335 -15.19 -1.80 7.97
CA VAL A 335 -14.20 -0.76 8.27
C VAL A 335 -13.45 -1.12 9.56
N PHE A 336 -12.13 -1.12 9.51
CA PHE A 336 -11.25 -1.23 10.67
C PHE A 336 -10.75 0.14 11.09
N ILE A 337 -10.76 0.42 12.40
CA ILE A 337 -10.35 1.71 12.95
C ILE A 337 -9.18 1.49 13.92
N GLY A 338 -8.17 2.36 13.83
CA GLY A 338 -7.10 2.49 14.81
C GLY A 338 -7.10 3.88 15.43
N VAL A 339 -7.19 3.96 16.76
CA VAL A 339 -7.09 5.21 17.51
C VAL A 339 -5.62 5.60 17.64
N ASN A 340 -5.23 6.67 16.96
CA ASN A 340 -3.84 7.07 16.81
C ASN A 340 -3.36 7.96 17.96
N ASN A 341 -3.48 7.47 19.19
CA ASN A 341 -2.95 8.14 20.37
C ASN A 341 -2.69 7.14 21.51
N PRO A 342 -1.42 6.83 21.84
CA PRO A 342 -1.09 5.90 22.91
C PRO A 342 -1.26 6.48 24.32
N TYR A 343 -1.37 7.81 24.46
CA TYR A 343 -1.44 8.51 25.75
C TYR A 343 -2.86 8.73 26.25
N LYS A 344 -3.84 8.65 25.36
CA LYS A 344 -5.22 9.01 25.68
C LYS A 344 -5.92 7.89 26.45
N ILE A 345 -6.28 8.10 27.71
CA ILE A 345 -6.94 7.06 28.52
C ILE A 345 -8.45 7.00 28.20
N ASN A 346 -9.13 8.15 28.24
CA ASN A 346 -10.55 8.25 27.88
C ASN A 346 -10.71 8.36 26.36
N ARG A 347 -11.31 7.34 25.75
CA ARG A 347 -11.48 7.19 24.31
C ARG A 347 -12.93 7.36 23.84
N GLN A 348 -13.85 7.79 24.71
CA GLN A 348 -15.27 7.84 24.35
C GLN A 348 -15.52 8.69 23.09
N LYS A 349 -14.79 9.80 22.95
CA LYS A 349 -14.89 10.66 21.76
C LYS A 349 -14.39 9.94 20.50
N ASP A 350 -13.43 9.01 20.63
CA ASP A 350 -12.74 8.34 19.52
C ASP A 350 -13.46 7.09 19.02
N ILE A 351 -14.57 6.69 19.66
CA ILE A 351 -15.47 5.65 19.21
C ILE A 351 -16.55 6.30 18.33
N VAL A 352 -16.49 6.05 17.01
CA VAL A 352 -17.36 6.73 16.03
C VAL A 352 -18.46 5.82 15.46
N CYS A 353 -18.55 4.59 15.95
CA CYS A 353 -19.51 3.57 15.50
C CYS A 353 -19.67 2.49 16.58
N THR A 354 -20.64 1.61 16.39
CA THR A 354 -20.78 0.37 17.17
C THR A 354 -19.65 -0.60 16.81
N ASN A 355 -18.93 -1.08 17.82
CA ASN A 355 -17.86 -2.06 17.61
C ASN A 355 -18.44 -3.44 17.26
N ILE A 356 -18.11 -3.95 16.07
CA ILE A 356 -18.56 -5.25 15.56
C ILE A 356 -17.41 -6.26 15.37
N CYS A 357 -16.24 -6.05 16.00
CA CYS A 357 -15.08 -6.93 15.78
C CYS A 357 -15.29 -8.39 16.21
N ASP A 358 -16.18 -8.63 17.17
CA ASP A 358 -16.55 -9.97 17.64
C ASP A 358 -17.20 -10.83 16.55
N GLN A 359 -17.67 -10.22 15.46
CA GLN A 359 -18.24 -10.92 14.31
C GLN A 359 -17.20 -11.48 13.33
N TYR A 360 -15.90 -11.25 13.55
CA TYR A 360 -14.83 -11.60 12.61
C TYR A 360 -13.79 -12.51 13.26
N GLU A 361 -14.06 -13.82 13.25
CA GLU A 361 -13.20 -14.85 13.84
C GLU A 361 -11.81 -14.95 13.19
N TRP A 362 -11.65 -14.42 11.97
CA TRP A 362 -10.38 -14.42 11.24
C TRP A 362 -9.39 -13.35 11.73
N LEU A 363 -9.79 -12.45 12.64
CA LEU A 363 -8.94 -11.43 13.24
C LEU A 363 -8.13 -11.98 14.42
N THR A 364 -6.81 -11.79 14.39
CA THR A 364 -5.86 -12.26 15.42
C THR A 364 -5.23 -11.14 16.26
N TRP A 365 -5.63 -9.89 16.02
CA TRP A 365 -5.13 -8.73 16.75
C TRP A 365 -5.65 -8.67 18.20
N GLN A 366 -5.09 -7.76 19.01
CA GLN A 366 -5.53 -7.51 20.38
C GLN A 366 -6.13 -6.10 20.46
N PRO A 367 -7.33 -5.86 19.89
CA PRO A 367 -7.82 -4.53 19.56
C PRO A 367 -7.96 -3.61 20.78
N THR A 368 -8.25 -4.15 21.96
CA THR A 368 -8.39 -3.38 23.20
C THR A 368 -7.08 -3.16 23.96
N ASN A 369 -5.97 -3.80 23.55
CA ASN A 369 -4.67 -3.61 24.18
C ASN A 369 -4.06 -2.27 23.76
N ILE A 370 -4.15 -1.29 24.66
CA ILE A 370 -3.71 0.10 24.45
C ILE A 370 -2.24 0.18 24.05
N SER A 371 -1.37 -0.63 24.67
CA SER A 371 0.07 -0.64 24.37
C SER A 371 0.38 -1.05 22.91
N ARG A 372 -0.58 -1.70 22.25
CA ARG A 372 -0.53 -2.18 20.87
C ARG A 372 -1.33 -1.30 19.89
N GLY A 373 -1.89 -0.19 20.38
CA GLY A 373 -2.79 0.70 19.64
C GLY A 373 -4.24 0.22 19.71
N TYR A 374 -5.09 0.97 20.42
CA TYR A 374 -6.51 0.66 20.53
C TYR A 374 -7.18 0.69 19.15
N SER A 375 -7.95 -0.34 18.84
CA SER A 375 -8.58 -0.53 17.52
C SER A 375 -9.97 -1.15 17.67
N TYR A 376 -10.81 -1.03 16.65
CA TYR A 376 -12.16 -1.61 16.61
C TYR A 376 -12.68 -1.71 15.16
N CYS A 377 -13.90 -2.21 14.97
CA CYS A 377 -14.49 -2.49 13.66
C CYS A 377 -15.87 -1.83 13.57
N CYS A 378 -16.19 -1.27 12.42
CA CYS A 378 -17.48 -0.67 12.12
C CYS A 378 -18.14 -1.36 10.92
N SER A 379 -19.47 -1.29 10.86
CA SER A 379 -20.14 -1.35 9.56
C SER A 379 -19.77 -0.10 8.74
N VAL A 380 -19.79 -0.22 7.42
CA VAL A 380 -19.47 0.91 6.52
C VAL A 380 -20.50 2.04 6.67
N GLU A 381 -21.77 1.67 6.86
CA GLU A 381 -22.88 2.62 7.04
C GLU A 381 -22.73 3.45 8.31
N ASP A 382 -22.52 2.81 9.46
CA ASP A 382 -22.39 3.50 10.76
C ASP A 382 -21.14 4.41 10.77
N PHE A 383 -20.02 3.91 10.24
CA PHE A 383 -18.81 4.71 10.08
C PHE A 383 -19.01 5.96 9.21
N GLY A 384 -19.75 5.82 8.09
CA GLY A 384 -20.04 6.89 7.15
C GLY A 384 -20.91 8.01 7.72
N GLN A 385 -21.59 7.80 8.85
CA GLN A 385 -22.34 8.87 9.54
C GLN A 385 -21.42 9.91 10.17
N THR A 386 -20.21 9.50 10.58
CA THR A 386 -19.21 10.40 11.17
C THR A 386 -18.16 10.83 10.17
N VAL A 387 -17.63 9.89 9.37
CA VAL A 387 -16.50 10.17 8.46
C VAL A 387 -17.02 10.40 7.05
N THR A 388 -17.33 11.66 6.76
CA THR A 388 -17.92 12.10 5.48
C THR A 388 -16.93 12.07 4.31
N THR A 389 -15.64 11.87 4.57
CA THR A 389 -14.59 11.65 3.56
C THR A 389 -14.52 10.20 3.07
N LEU A 390 -15.29 9.28 3.68
CA LEU A 390 -15.43 7.92 3.20
C LEU A 390 -16.06 7.93 1.79
N PRO A 391 -15.46 7.24 0.79
CA PRO A 391 -16.07 7.10 -0.53
C PRO A 391 -17.47 6.49 -0.45
N LYS A 392 -18.41 7.04 -1.23
CA LYS A 392 -19.79 6.54 -1.28
C LYS A 392 -19.85 5.24 -2.07
N ILE A 393 -19.84 4.11 -1.36
CA ILE A 393 -19.89 2.77 -1.93
C ILE A 393 -21.15 2.07 -1.44
N ARG A 394 -21.86 1.40 -2.35
CA ARG A 394 -23.05 0.62 -1.99
C ARG A 394 -22.62 -0.68 -1.31
N ILE A 395 -23.02 -0.85 -0.06
CA ILE A 395 -22.80 -2.07 0.73
C ILE A 395 -24.12 -2.80 0.91
N THR A 396 -24.12 -4.12 0.75
CA THR A 396 -25.32 -4.96 0.95
C THR A 396 -25.18 -5.93 2.10
N GLN A 397 -23.96 -6.20 2.57
CA GLN A 397 -23.70 -7.11 3.69
C GLN A 397 -22.33 -6.86 4.34
N LEU A 398 -22.09 -7.46 5.51
CA LEU A 398 -20.78 -7.45 6.16
C LEU A 398 -19.81 -8.44 5.50
N LEU A 399 -18.52 -8.10 5.46
CA LEU A 399 -17.47 -8.97 4.91
C LEU A 399 -16.98 -9.99 5.95
N LYS A 400 -17.72 -11.08 6.12
CA LYS A 400 -17.43 -12.12 7.12
C LYS A 400 -16.47 -13.20 6.62
#